data_AF-A0A9Q1EJ60-F1
#
_entry.id   AF-A0A9Q1EJ60-F1
#
_cell.length_a   1.000
_cell.length_b   1.000
_cell.length_c   1.000
_cell.angle_alpha   90.00
_cell.angle_beta   90.00
_cell.angle_gamma   90.00
#
_symmetry.space_group_name_H-M   'P 1'
#
loop_
_entity.id
_entity.type
_entity.pdbx_description
1 polymer ?
#
loop_
_entity_poly.entity_id
_entity_poly.type
_entity_poly.pdbx_seq_one_letter_code
_entity_poly.pdbx_strand_id
1 'polypeptide(L)'
;MDNLILAVLDNLSADDLIRFKQKLSAEMKIGYGLTERENNALLMNRIVNKFTKARAISGTAHVLREINLNEEADNLEKRAKYLTVGRVEEVGARQPASSSSVEHEGL
;
A
#
# COMPACT_ATOMS: atom_id res chain seq x y z
N MET A 1 -11.21 -1.36 -4.74
CA MET A 1 -9.79 -0.95 -4.69
C MET A 1 -9.36 -0.95 -3.24
N ASP A 2 -8.59 -1.95 -2.83
CA ASP A 2 -8.01 -2.03 -1.50
C ASP A 2 -7.08 -0.84 -1.24
N ASN A 3 -7.56 0.09 -0.42
CA ASN A 3 -6.81 1.28 -0.06
C ASN A 3 -6.13 1.02 1.28
N LEU A 4 -4.90 0.51 1.23
CA LEU A 4 -4.13 0.05 2.40
C LEU A 4 -4.05 1.09 3.52
N ILE A 5 -3.94 2.38 3.16
CA ILE A 5 -3.91 3.47 4.13
C ILE A 5 -5.23 3.56 4.90
N LEU A 6 -6.38 3.47 4.21
CA LEU A 6 -7.69 3.51 4.85
C LEU A 6 -7.87 2.33 5.81
N ALA A 7 -7.48 1.13 5.39
CA ALA A 7 -7.58 -0.06 6.24
C ALA A 7 -6.78 0.07 7.55
N VAL A 8 -5.60 0.69 7.49
CA VAL A 8 -4.82 0.99 8.71
C VAL A 8 -5.52 2.04 9.55
N LEU A 9 -6.00 3.13 8.95
CA LEU A 9 -6.70 4.20 9.68
C LEU A 9 -7.97 3.71 10.39
N ASP A 10 -8.72 2.78 9.78
CA ASP A 10 -9.92 2.17 10.39
C ASP A 10 -9.59 1.21 11.52
N ASN A 11 -8.36 0.70 11.60
CA ASN A 11 -7.90 -0.20 12.66
C ASN A 11 -7.29 0.56 13.85
N LEU A 12 -7.08 1.88 13.72
CA LEU A 12 -6.53 2.69 14.81
C LEU A 12 -7.58 2.97 15.88
N SER A 13 -7.14 2.94 17.14
CA SER A 13 -7.92 3.48 18.26
C SER A 13 -8.15 4.99 18.08
N ALA A 14 -9.18 5.53 18.73
CA ALA A 14 -9.47 6.98 18.65
C ALA A 14 -8.28 7.84 19.11
N ASP A 15 -7.61 7.47 20.20
CA ASP A 15 -6.40 8.15 20.70
C ASP A 15 -5.24 8.09 19.71
N ASP A 16 -5.01 6.93 19.11
CA ASP A 16 -3.94 6.73 18.12
C ASP A 16 -4.22 7.53 16.84
N LEU A 17 -5.48 7.60 16.42
CA LEU A 17 -5.90 8.39 15.27
C LEU A 17 -5.69 9.89 15.51
N ILE A 18 -5.93 10.39 16.73
CA ILE A 18 -5.64 11.79 17.10
C ILE A 18 -4.13 12.05 17.01
N ARG A 19 -3.31 11.21 17.63
CA ARG A 19 -1.84 11.32 17.60
C ARG A 19 -1.31 11.24 16.16
N PHE A 20 -1.87 10.32 15.37
CA PHE A 20 -1.55 10.17 13.96
C PHE A 20 -1.84 11.46 13.19
N LYS A 21 -3.05 12.03 13.31
CA LYS A 21 -3.42 13.29 12.63
C LYS A 21 -2.50 14.45 13.02
N GLN A 22 -2.12 14.55 14.29
CA GLN A 22 -1.18 15.59 14.76
C GLN A 22 0.19 15.45 14.11
N LYS A 23 0.76 14.25 14.12
CA LYS A 23 2.08 14.00 13.51
C LYS A 23 2.07 14.08 11.99
N LEU A 24 1.02 13.57 11.35
CA LEU A 24 0.81 13.71 9.90
C LEU A 24 0.81 15.18 9.47
N SER A 25 0.19 16.04 10.28
CA SER A 25 0.15 17.48 9.99
C SER A 25 1.55 18.09 9.99
N ALA A 26 2.35 17.75 11.01
CA ALA A 26 3.73 18.22 11.14
C ALA A 26 4.61 17.70 10.00
N GLU A 27 4.59 16.40 9.73
CA GLU A 27 5.51 15.76 8.77
C GLU A 27 5.14 16.01 7.32
N MET A 28 3.84 15.93 6.99
CA MET A 28 3.37 16.02 5.61
C MET A 28 2.92 17.44 5.25
N LYS A 29 3.08 18.40 6.16
CA LYS A 29 2.66 19.80 6.04
C LYS A 29 1.19 19.91 5.61
N ILE A 30 0.34 19.03 6.11
CA ILE A 30 -1.10 19.04 5.88
C ILE A 30 -1.73 19.77 7.07
N GLY A 31 -2.53 20.82 6.88
CA GLY A 31 -3.03 21.61 8.00
C GLY A 31 -3.84 20.78 9.00
N TYR A 32 -3.45 20.77 10.28
CA TYR A 32 -4.09 19.95 11.33
C TYR A 32 -5.58 20.25 11.48
N GLY A 33 -5.96 21.54 11.49
CA GLY A 33 -7.35 21.96 11.60
C GLY A 33 -8.26 21.47 10.45
N LEU A 34 -7.67 21.09 9.30
CA LEU A 34 -8.41 20.43 8.23
C LEU A 34 -8.55 18.94 8.49
N THR A 35 -7.47 18.27 8.92
CA THR A 35 -7.45 16.81 9.13
C THR A 35 -8.15 16.34 10.41
N GLU A 36 -8.27 17.22 11.41
CA GLU A 36 -8.91 16.91 12.69
C GLU A 36 -10.36 16.44 12.49
N ARG A 37 -11.11 17.20 11.67
CA ARG A 37 -12.53 16.98 11.40
C ARG A 37 -12.81 15.97 10.29
N GLU A 38 -11.77 15.53 9.58
CA GLU A 38 -11.91 14.57 8.49
C GLU A 38 -12.05 13.14 9.04
N ASN A 39 -12.99 12.40 8.46
CA ASN A 39 -13.06 10.95 8.61
C ASN A 39 -11.95 10.25 7.81
N ASN A 40 -11.68 8.99 8.15
CA ASN A 40 -10.54 8.22 7.62
C ASN A 40 -10.46 8.23 6.09
N ALA A 41 -11.60 8.14 5.40
CA ALA A 41 -11.67 8.17 3.94
C ALA A 41 -11.23 9.52 3.35
N LEU A 42 -11.66 10.65 3.94
CA LEU A 42 -11.25 11.98 3.50
C LEU A 42 -9.77 12.23 3.79
N LEU A 43 -9.29 11.81 4.97
CA LEU A 43 -7.89 11.91 5.36
C LEU A 43 -6.99 11.12 4.39
N MET A 44 -7.36 9.88 4.09
CA MET A 44 -6.66 9.06 3.09
C MET A 44 -6.65 9.72 1.72
N ASN A 45 -7.79 10.23 1.25
CA ASN A 45 -7.89 10.90 -0.05
C ASN A 45 -6.97 12.13 -0.11
N ARG A 46 -6.89 12.89 0.98
CA ARG A 46 -5.99 14.05 1.09
C ARG A 46 -4.51 13.65 1.00
N ILE A 47 -4.11 12.56 1.67
CA ILE A 47 -2.74 12.05 1.63
C ILE A 47 -2.38 11.62 0.19
N VAL A 48 -3.24 10.85 -0.48
CA VAL A 48 -2.95 10.32 -1.83
C VAL A 48 -3.11 11.36 -2.95
N ASN A 49 -3.88 12.43 -2.73
CA ASN A 49 -3.94 13.55 -3.68
C ASN A 49 -2.73 14.46 -3.59
N LYS A 50 -2.14 14.61 -2.40
CA LYS A 50 -0.98 15.47 -2.19
C LYS A 50 0.33 14.79 -2.59
N PHE A 51 0.41 13.47 -2.51
CA PHE A 51 1.63 12.71 -2.74
C PHE A 51 1.38 11.51 -3.64
N THR A 52 2.41 11.08 -4.38
CA THR A 52 2.35 9.82 -5.13
C THR A 52 2.04 8.66 -4.19
N LYS A 53 1.39 7.60 -4.70
CA LYS A 53 1.01 6.43 -3.89
C LYS A 53 2.16 5.87 -3.05
N ALA A 54 3.36 5.78 -3.61
CA ALA A 54 4.55 5.32 -2.89
C ALA A 54 4.94 6.26 -1.73
N ARG A 55 4.91 7.58 -1.96
CA ARG A 55 5.24 8.59 -0.96
C ARG A 55 4.15 8.74 0.11
N ALA A 56 2.89 8.55 -0.26
CA ALA A 56 1.76 8.45 0.65
C ALA A 56 1.95 7.29 1.63
N ILE A 57 2.22 6.09 1.11
CA ILE A 57 2.45 4.88 1.91
C ILE A 57 3.66 5.04 2.83
N SER A 58 4.80 5.48 2.30
CA SER A 58 6.02 5.67 3.08
C SER A 58 5.84 6.75 4.16
N GLY A 59 5.16 7.85 3.84
CA GLY A 59 4.82 8.90 4.81
C GLY A 59 3.89 8.42 5.92
N THR A 60 2.84 7.68 5.57
CA THR A 60 1.95 7.05 6.56
C THR A 60 2.69 6.08 7.47
N ALA A 61 3.55 5.21 6.91
CA ALA A 61 4.36 4.28 7.69
C ALA A 61 5.34 4.99 8.63
N HIS A 62 5.97 6.08 8.17
CA HIS A 62 6.85 6.89 9.01
C HIS A 62 6.10 7.51 10.19
N VAL A 63 4.93 8.10 9.96
CA VAL A 63 4.09 8.68 11.03
C VAL A 63 3.62 7.62 12.02
N LEU A 64 3.27 6.41 11.56
CA LEU A 64 2.92 5.29 12.44
C LEU A 64 4.09 4.91 13.37
N ARG A 65 5.32 4.87 12.86
CA ARG A 65 6.52 4.62 13.69
C ARG A 65 6.74 5.70 14.74
N GLU A 66 6.53 6.97 14.38
CA GLU A 66 6.67 8.11 15.29
C GLU A 66 5.67 8.08 16.46
N ILE A 67 4.54 7.39 16.30
CA ILE A 67 3.54 7.18 17.37
C ILE A 67 3.63 5.78 18.01
N ASN A 68 4.74 5.06 17.79
CA ASN A 68 5.04 3.71 18.30
C ASN A 68 4.17 2.57 17.73
N LEU A 69 3.47 2.80 16.62
CA LEU A 69 2.71 1.76 15.89
C LEU A 69 3.59 1.09 14.84
N ASN A 70 4.69 0.50 15.30
CA ASN A 70 5.71 -0.11 14.43
C ASN A 70 5.20 -1.31 13.64
N GLU A 71 4.32 -2.12 14.23
CA GLU A 71 3.72 -3.29 13.56
C GLU A 71 2.79 -2.86 12.43
N GLU A 72 1.91 -1.88 12.67
CA GLU A 72 1.02 -1.34 11.63
C GLU A 72 1.80 -0.69 10.49
N ALA A 73 2.93 -0.02 10.80
CA ALA A 73 3.83 0.54 9.81
C ALA A 73 4.47 -0.55 8.93
N ASP A 74 4.98 -1.63 9.52
CA ASP A 74 5.58 -2.73 8.77
C ASP A 74 4.54 -3.45 7.90
N ASN A 75 3.36 -3.72 8.45
CA ASN A 75 2.27 -4.36 7.73
C ASN A 75 1.82 -3.53 6.51
N LEU A 76 1.73 -2.21 6.66
CA LEU A 76 1.43 -1.28 5.58
C LEU A 76 2.46 -1.36 4.45
N GLU A 77 3.76 -1.28 4.76
CA GLU A 77 4.83 -1.32 3.76
C GLU A 77 4.94 -2.71 3.11
N LYS A 78 4.79 -3.77 3.90
CA LYS A 78 4.80 -5.15 3.43
C LYS A 78 3.68 -5.39 2.43
N ARG A 79 2.44 -5.00 2.76
CA ARG A 79 1.28 -5.09 1.85
C ARG A 79 1.46 -4.24 0.60
N ALA A 80 2.05 -3.06 0.72
CA ALA A 80 2.34 -2.20 -0.42
C ALA A 80 3.35 -2.83 -1.40
N LYS A 81 4.38 -3.51 -0.88
CA LYS A 81 5.35 -4.27 -1.69
C LYS A 81 4.66 -5.40 -2.44
N TYR A 82 3.80 -6.18 -1.80
CA TYR A 82 3.06 -7.26 -2.46
C TYR A 82 2.12 -6.75 -3.58
N LEU A 83 1.52 -5.57 -3.46
CA LEU A 83 0.73 -4.98 -4.56
C LEU A 83 1.58 -4.55 -5.76
N THR A 84 2.87 -4.29 -5.56
CA THR A 84 3.77 -3.87 -6.63
C THR A 84 4.41 -5.08 -7.29
N VAL A 85 4.73 -6.12 -6.51
CA VAL A 85 5.33 -7.38 -6.96
C VAL A 85 4.29 -8.36 -7.50
N GLY A 86 3.03 -8.31 -7.05
CA GLY A 86 1.93 -9.12 -7.59
C GLY A 86 1.52 -8.76 -9.03
N ARG A 87 2.18 -7.79 -9.67
CA ARG A 87 2.10 -7.50 -11.11
C ARG A 87 3.36 -7.97 -11.86
N VAL A 88 4.00 -9.01 -11.38
CA VAL A 88 4.91 -9.92 -12.10
C VAL A 88 4.59 -11.29 -11.49
N GLU A 89 3.80 -12.17 -12.08
CA GLU A 89 4.11 -12.98 -13.26
C GLU A 89 2.81 -13.57 -13.86
N GLU A 90 2.30 -12.96 -14.92
CA GLU A 90 1.75 -13.71 -16.05
C GLU A 90 2.66 -13.42 -17.25
N VAL A 91 3.94 -13.77 -17.10
CA VAL A 91 4.91 -13.73 -18.19
C VAL A 91 5.37 -15.16 -18.46
N GLY A 92 4.66 -15.80 -19.38
CA GLY A 92 5.22 -16.87 -20.19
C GLY A 92 5.43 -18.20 -19.46
N ALA A 93 4.33 -18.90 -19.19
CA ALA A 93 4.38 -20.35 -19.41
C ALA A 93 4.60 -20.56 -20.92
N ARG A 94 5.88 -20.57 -21.32
CA ARG A 94 6.32 -21.14 -22.59
C ARG A 94 5.68 -22.53 -22.66
N GLN A 95 4.65 -22.69 -23.49
CA GLN A 95 4.35 -23.99 -24.06
C GLN A 95 5.68 -24.53 -24.60
N PRO A 96 6.17 -25.70 -24.14
CA PRO A 96 7.14 -26.40 -24.94
C PRO A 96 6.44 -26.70 -26.26
N ALA A 97 6.89 -26.04 -27.33
CA ALA A 97 6.63 -26.50 -28.68
C ALA A 97 7.30 -27.88 -28.81
N SER A 98 6.57 -28.93 -28.44
CA SER A 98 6.83 -30.25 -28.99
C SER A 98 6.25 -30.25 -30.38
N SER A 99 7.02 -29.68 -31.32
CA SER A 99 6.85 -29.93 -32.74
C SER A 99 6.91 -31.43 -32.98
N SER A 100 5.93 -31.92 -33.74
CA SER A 100 5.94 -33.24 -34.37
C SER A 100 7.31 -33.60 -34.93
N SER A 101 7.73 -34.84 -34.71
CA SER A 101 8.54 -35.56 -35.68
C SER A 101 7.73 -36.78 -36.12
N VAL A 102 7.28 -36.70 -37.36
CA VAL A 102 6.61 -37.75 -38.11
C VAL A 102 7.65 -38.73 -38.67
N GLU A 103 7.24 -39.99 -38.73
CA GLU A 103 7.68 -41.06 -39.63
C GLU A 103 9.07 -41.66 -39.43
N HIS A 104 9.11 -42.98 -39.19
CA HIS A 104 9.57 -43.97 -40.20
C HIS A 104 9.84 -45.32 -39.52
N GLU A 105 8.99 -46.33 -39.72
CA GLU A 105 9.43 -47.73 -39.76
C GLU A 105 8.54 -48.50 -40.74
N GLY A 106 9.10 -48.80 -41.91
CA GLY A 106 8.71 -49.93 -42.71
C GLY A 106 9.72 -51.06 -42.52
N LEU A 107 9.22 -52.29 -42.40
CA LEU A 107 9.65 -53.52 -43.08
C LEU A 107 8.75 -54.68 -42.64
#